data_AF-A0A6A8QLV3-F1
#
_entry.id   AF-A0A6A8QLV3-F1
#
_cell.length_a   1.000
_cell.length_b   1.000
_cell.length_c   1.000
_cell.angle_alpha   90.00
_cell.angle_beta   90.00
_cell.angle_gamma   90.00
#
_symmetry.space_group_name_H-M   'P 1'
#
loop_
_entity.id
_entity.type
_entity.pdbx_description
1 polymer ?
#
loop_
_entity_poly.entity_id
_entity_poly.type
_entity_poly.pdbx_seq_one_letter_code
_entity_poly.pdbx_strand_id
1 'polypeptide(L)' 'MRKAAQSFEAMFLTQMFTHMFDGVGKDSLFGGGAGEEMFRPMLLEEYGKAAASRGGLGIADAVMHTLIQQQEKAA' A
#
# COMPACT_ATOMS: atom_id res chain seq x y z
N MET A 1 6.93 -16.25 3.72
CA MET A 1 5.49 -15.97 3.69
C MET A 1 5.13 -14.61 4.29
N ARG A 2 5.51 -14.28 5.53
CA ARG A 2 5.16 -12.97 6.14
C ARG A 2 5.60 -11.75 5.32
N LYS A 3 6.83 -11.74 4.81
CA LYS A 3 7.32 -10.66 3.93
C LYS A 3 6.47 -10.50 2.67
N ALA A 4 6.05 -11.60 2.04
CA ALA A 4 5.20 -11.56 0.85
C ALA A 4 3.80 -11.03 1.18
N ALA A 5 3.22 -11.43 2.31
CA ALA A 5 1.94 -10.92 2.78
C ALA A 5 2.01 -9.41 3.13
N GLN A 6 3.10 -8.97 3.75
CA GLN A 6 3.38 -7.54 3.99
C GLN A 6 3.58 -6.76 2.69
N SER A 7 4.26 -7.35 1.68
CA SER A 7 4.39 -6.73 0.36
C SER A 7 3.04 -6.59 -0.34
N PHE A 8 2.16 -7.57 -0.19
CA PHE A 8 0.79 -7.48 -0.71
C PHE A 8 0.00 -6.36 -0.02
N GLU A 9 0.05 -6.28 1.30
CA GLU A 9 -0.58 -5.19 2.06
C GLU A 9 -0.01 -3.83 1.68
N ALA A 10 1.31 -3.71 1.48
CA ALA A 10 1.94 -2.49 1.02
C ALA A 10 1.42 -2.06 -0.36
N MET A 11 1.31 -2.98 -1.32
CA MET A 11 0.73 -2.69 -2.65
C MET A 11 -0.71 -2.22 -2.55
N PHE A 12 -1.52 -2.87 -1.71
CA PHE A 12 -2.90 -2.48 -1.46
C PHE A 12 -2.98 -1.06 -0.88
N LEU A 13 -2.17 -0.76 0.13
CA LEU A 13 -2.13 0.55 0.77
C LEU A 13 -1.67 1.65 -0.20
N THR A 14 -0.65 1.38 -1.02
CA THR A 14 -0.22 2.31 -2.08
C THR A 14 -1.39 2.65 -3.00
N GLN A 15 -2.15 1.65 -3.46
CA GLN A 15 -3.30 1.88 -4.34
C GLN A 15 -4.39 2.73 -3.67
N MET A 16 -4.67 2.47 -2.39
CA MET A 16 -5.60 3.28 -1.61
C MET A 16 -5.12 4.73 -1.48
N PHE A 17 -3.84 4.94 -1.20
CA PHE A 17 -3.26 6.28 -1.11
C PHE A 17 -3.32 7.01 -2.45
N THR A 18 -3.05 6.34 -3.57
CA THR A 18 -3.22 6.92 -4.90
C THR A 18 -4.64 7.44 -5.11
N HIS A 19 -5.66 6.60 -4.84
CA HIS A 19 -7.06 7.03 -4.99
C HIS A 19 -7.45 8.17 -4.03
N MET A 20 -6.93 8.17 -2.80
CA MET A 20 -7.16 9.26 -1.86
C MET A 20 -6.55 10.58 -2.36
N PHE A 21 -5.32 10.53 -2.89
CA PHE A 21 -4.62 11.71 -3.41
C PHE A 21 -5.21 12.23 -4.72
N ASP A 22 -5.71 11.35 -5.59
CA ASP A 22 -6.43 11.75 -6.80
C ASP A 22 -7.71 12.55 -6.48
N GLY A 23 -8.35 12.27 -5.34
CA GLY A 23 -9.51 13.01 -4.85
C GLY A 23 -9.19 14.37 -4.23
N VAL A 24 -7.93 14.61 -3.85
CA VAL A 24 -7.44 15.89 -3.34
C VAL A 24 -6.90 16.68 -4.52
N GLY A 25 -7.74 17.55 -5.08
CA GLY A 25 -7.36 18.39 -6.23
C GLY A 25 -6.06 19.16 -6.02
N LYS A 26 -5.36 19.50 -7.11
CA LYS A 26 -4.16 20.35 -7.05
C LYS A 26 -4.57 21.77 -6.63
N ASP A 27 -4.05 22.26 -5.51
CA ASP A 27 -4.26 23.67 -5.12
C ASP A 27 -3.71 24.59 -6.21
N SER A 28 -4.51 25.52 -6.73
CA SER A 28 -4.13 26.29 -7.93
C SER A 28 -2.97 27.28 -7.72
N LEU A 29 -2.65 27.60 -6.47
CA LEU A 29 -1.64 28.59 -6.07
C LEU A 29 -0.42 27.98 -5.37
N PHE A 30 -0.58 26.83 -4.70
CA PHE A 30 0.47 26.15 -3.93
C PHE A 30 0.60 24.65 -4.24
N GLY A 31 -0.18 24.14 -5.21
CA GLY A 31 -0.22 22.74 -5.58
C GLY A 31 0.87 22.34 -6.56
N GLY A 32 1.53 21.23 -6.25
CA GLY A 32 2.60 20.61 -7.00
C GLY A 32 2.52 20.66 -8.51
N GLY A 33 3.53 21.30 -9.11
CA GLY A 33 3.76 21.27 -10.55
C GLY A 33 4.25 19.90 -11.05
N ALA A 34 4.74 19.87 -12.30
CA ALA A 34 5.16 18.65 -12.99
C ALA A 34 6.20 17.81 -12.22
N GLY A 35 7.06 18.45 -11.41
CA GLY A 35 8.01 17.75 -10.55
C GLY A 35 7.33 16.93 -9.45
N GLU A 36 6.35 17.50 -8.75
CA GLU A 36 5.60 16.75 -7.73
C GLU A 36 4.81 15.61 -8.37
N GLU A 37 4.21 15.84 -9.54
CA GLU A 37 3.46 14.81 -10.27
C GLU A 37 4.33 13.62 -10.67
N MET A 38 5.57 13.86 -11.10
CA MET A 38 6.51 12.78 -11.44
C MET A 38 6.93 11.94 -10.23
N PHE A 39 7.11 12.58 -9.07
CA PHE A 39 7.62 11.90 -7.86
C PHE A 39 6.53 11.40 -6.91
N ARG A 40 5.28 11.87 -7.06
CA ARG A 40 4.14 11.46 -6.21
C ARG A 40 3.96 9.94 -6.15
N PRO A 41 3.98 9.17 -7.26
CA PRO A 41 3.81 7.71 -7.17
C PRO A 41 4.87 7.04 -6.31
N MET A 42 6.13 7.47 -6.44
CA MET A 42 7.24 6.94 -5.62
C MET A 42 7.05 7.27 -4.14
N LEU A 43 6.56 8.47 -3.82
CA LEU A 43 6.25 8.85 -2.43
C LEU A 43 5.13 7.97 -1.85
N LEU A 44 4.06 7.75 -2.62
CA LEU A 44 2.92 6.93 -2.20
C LEU A 44 3.33 5.46 -1.98
N GLU A 45 4.25 4.94 -2.79
CA GLU A 45 4.83 3.62 -2.58
C GLU A 45 5.56 3.50 -1.23
N GLU A 46 6.37 4.50 -0.89
CA GLU A 46 7.07 4.52 0.40
C GLU A 46 6.10 4.67 1.57
N TYR A 47 5.02 5.43 1.41
CA TYR A 47 3.94 5.47 2.40
C TYR A 47 3.26 4.11 2.57
N GLY A 48 2.95 3.41 1.47
CA GLY A 48 2.38 2.05 1.52
C GLY A 48 3.28 1.07 2.27
N LYS A 49 4.58 1.06 1.97
CA LYS A 49 5.59 0.23 2.65
C LYS A 49 5.73 0.60 4.13
N ALA A 50 5.80 1.89 4.45
CA ALA A 50 5.94 2.37 5.81
C ALA A 50 4.69 2.06 6.66
N ALA A 51 3.49 2.16 6.08
CA ALA A 51 2.25 1.80 6.75
C ALA A 51 2.14 0.28 6.98
N ALA A 52 2.40 -0.55 5.96
CA ALA A 52 2.38 -2.01 6.09
C ALA A 52 3.40 -2.53 7.11
N SER A 53 4.61 -1.94 7.15
CA SER A 53 5.66 -2.37 8.11
C SER A 53 5.33 -2.08 9.57
N ARG A 54 4.49 -1.07 9.85
CA ARG A 54 4.06 -0.69 11.21
C ARG A 54 2.77 -1.40 11.67
N GLY A 55 2.25 -2.33 10.89
CA GLY A 55 1.04 -3.11 11.21
C GLY A 55 -0.15 -2.84 10.28
N GLY A 56 -0.08 -1.82 9.41
CA GLY A 56 -1.02 -1.61 8.32
C GLY A 56 -2.49 -1.67 8.74
N LEU A 57 -3.26 -2.49 8.02
CA LEU A 57 -4.67 -2.77 8.24
C LEU A 57 -4.92 -4.22 8.70
N GLY A 58 -3.86 -5.00 8.92
CA GLY A 58 -3.93 -6.42 9.25
C GLY A 58 -4.17 -7.35 8.05
N ILE A 59 -4.08 -6.84 6.82
CA ILE A 59 -4.28 -7.64 5.60
C ILE A 59 -3.17 -8.69 5.48
N ALA A 60 -1.93 -8.35 5.85
CA ALA A 60 -0.83 -9.30 5.82
C ALA A 60 -1.10 -10.52 6.73
N ASP A 61 -1.69 -10.31 7.90
CA ASP A 61 -2.00 -11.40 8.82
C ASP A 61 -3.17 -12.26 8.32
N ALA A 62 -4.21 -11.64 7.73
CA ALA A 62 -5.32 -12.36 7.09
C ALA A 62 -4.87 -13.23 5.90
N VAL A 63 -3.98 -12.69 5.06
CA VAL A 63 -3.37 -13.44 3.94
C VAL A 63 -2.53 -14.60 4.47
N MET A 64 -1.70 -14.36 5.48
CA MET A 64 -0.86 -15.41 6.09
C MET A 64 -1.73 -16.54 6.65
N HIS A 65 -2.80 -16.22 7.37
CA HIS A 65 -3.73 -17.20 7.91
C HIS A 65 -4.37 -18.05 6.81
N THR A 66 -4.84 -17.41 5.73
CA THR A 66 -5.43 -18.11 4.58
C THR A 66 -4.43 -19.05 3.90
N LEU A 67 -3.18 -18.62 3.74
CA LEU A 67 -2.13 -19.45 3.14
C LEU A 67 -1.77 -20.67 4.00
N ILE A 68 -1.80 -20.54 5.33
CA ILE A 68 -1.59 -21.68 6.25
C ILE A 68 -2.74 -22.69 6.09
N GLN A 69 -3.99 -22.21 6.13
CA GLN A 69 -5.16 -23.06 5.95
C GLN A 69 -5.17 -23.80 4.60
N GLN A 70 -4.71 -23.15 3.53
CA GLN A 70 -4.61 -23.78 2.21
C GLN A 70 -3.52 -24.86 2.18
N GLN A 71 -2.39 -24.65 2.87
CA GLN A 71 -1.33 -25.66 2.99
C GLN A 71 -1.78 -26.87 3.80
N GLU A 72 -2.51 -26.65 4.91
CA GLU A 72 -3.05 -27.74 5.74
C GLU A 72 -4.07 -28.60 5.00
N LYS A 73 -4.88 -28.00 4.12
CA LYS A 73 -5.84 -28.75 3.28
C LYS A 73 -5.20 -29.51 2.12
N ALA A 74 -3.99 -29.13 1.74
CA ALA A 74 -3.25 -29.74 0.64
C ALA A 74 -2.31 -30.88 1.10
N ALA A 75 -2.12 -31.03 2.41
CA ALA A 75 -1.40 -32.13 3.06
C ALA A 75 -2.34 -33.28 3.42
#